data_AF-S4P3N6-F1
#
_entry.id   AF-S4P3N6-F1
#
_cell.length_a   1.000
_cell.length_b   1.000
_cell.length_c   1.000
_cell.angle_alpha   90.00
_cell.angle_beta   90.00
_cell.angle_gamma   90.00
#
_symmetry.space_group_name_H-M   'P 1'
#
loop_
_entity.id
_entity.type
_entity.pdbx_description
1 polymer ?
#
loop_
_entity_poly.entity_id
_entity_poly.type
_entity_poly.pdbx_seq_one_letter_code
_entity_poly.pdbx_strand_id
1 'polypeptide(L)' 'GTSPCTLNNYIRPFDDSYDSPERLIDNSDLHVLDYAPTLKTLAILAVLEHDLDLTSLPQDIILDIRTMTLPNR' A
#
# COMPACT_ATOMS: atom_id res chain seq x y z
N GLY A 1 -8.38 22.73 4.95
CA GLY A 1 -9.64 22.25 4.38
C GLY A 1 -10.47 23.43 3.96
N THR A 2 -10.79 23.52 2.68
CA THR A 2 -11.75 24.50 2.15
C THR A 2 -12.64 23.77 1.17
N SER A 3 -13.86 23.46 1.60
CA SER A 3 -14.89 22.86 0.76
C SER A 3 -15.52 23.92 -0.14
N PRO A 4 -15.57 23.76 -1.47
CA PRO A 4 -16.49 24.51 -2.29
C PRO A 4 -17.73 23.65 -2.54
N CYS A 5 -18.83 23.99 -1.86
CA CYS A 5 -20.16 23.60 -2.31
C CYS A 5 -20.59 24.61 -3.37
N THR A 6 -20.66 24.22 -4.65
CA THR A 6 -21.36 25.03 -5.66
C THR A 6 -22.81 24.57 -5.74
N LEU A 7 -23.66 25.18 -4.91
CA LEU A 7 -25.09 25.16 -5.11
C LEU A 7 -25.42 26.16 -6.23
N ASN A 8 -25.69 25.67 -7.44
CA ASN A 8 -26.48 26.45 -8.38
C ASN A 8 -27.45 25.53 -9.14
N ASN A 9 -28.72 25.85 -8.95
CA ASN A 9 -29.87 25.13 -9.42
C ASN A 9 -30.02 25.37 -10.93
N TYR A 10 -29.38 24.54 -11.75
CA TYR A 10 -29.69 24.43 -13.17
C TYR A 10 -30.06 22.99 -13.46
N ILE A 11 -31.34 22.77 -13.73
CA ILE A 11 -31.88 21.57 -14.36
C ILE A 11 -31.09 21.38 -15.66
N ARG A 12 -30.11 20.47 -15.65
CA ARG A 12 -29.53 19.92 -16.87
C ARG A 12 -30.30 18.65 -17.20
N PRO A 13 -30.73 18.43 -18.45
CA PRO A 13 -31.24 17.14 -18.85
C PRO A 13 -30.16 16.09 -18.56
N PHE A 14 -30.57 15.03 -17.85
CA PHE A 14 -29.78 13.82 -17.67
C PHE A 14 -29.46 13.28 -19.07
N ASP A 15 -28.25 13.52 -19.54
CA ASP A 15 -27.67 12.84 -20.69
C ASP A 15 -26.46 12.04 -20.20
N ASP A 16 -26.41 10.82 -20.72
CA ASP A 16 -25.75 9.63 -20.22
C ASP A 16 -24.21 9.73 -20.13
N SER A 17 -23.63 8.83 -19.34
CA SER A 17 -22.32 8.22 -19.62
C SER A 17 -21.02 8.86 -19.08
N TYR A 18 -20.93 9.32 -17.82
CA TYR A 18 -19.62 9.38 -17.11
C TYR A 18 -19.71 9.14 -15.60
N ASP A 19 -20.62 8.25 -15.14
CA ASP A 19 -20.41 7.52 -13.89
C ASP A 19 -19.52 6.31 -14.20
N SER A 20 -18.37 6.56 -14.85
CA SER A 20 -17.38 5.51 -15.02
C SER A 20 -16.84 5.23 -13.63
N PRO A 21 -17.04 4.01 -13.09
CA PRO A 21 -16.53 3.58 -11.80
C PRO A 21 -15.02 3.32 -11.91
N GLU A 22 -14.28 4.22 -12.58
CA GLU A 22 -12.89 4.53 -12.27
C GLU A 22 -12.88 5.19 -10.89
N ARG A 23 -13.31 4.38 -9.93
CA ARG A 23 -13.10 4.48 -8.51
C ARG A 23 -11.61 4.70 -8.38
N LEU A 24 -11.20 5.96 -8.31
CA LEU A 24 -9.91 6.31 -7.75
C LEU A 24 -9.98 5.83 -6.30
N ILE A 25 -9.55 4.58 -6.10
CA ILE A 25 -9.37 4.02 -4.79
C ILE A 25 -8.26 4.86 -4.18
N ASP A 26 -8.64 5.72 -3.24
CA ASP A 26 -7.69 6.40 -2.37
C ASP A 26 -6.98 5.32 -1.54
N ASN A 27 -5.86 4.81 -2.07
CA ASN A 27 -4.92 4.01 -1.31
C ASN A 27 -4.13 4.99 -0.44
N SER A 28 -4.79 5.54 0.58
CA SER A 28 -4.19 6.44 1.56
C SER A 28 -3.25 5.66 2.49
N ASP A 29 -2.32 4.88 1.94
CA ASP A 29 -1.18 4.34 2.64
C ASP A 29 -0.16 5.46 2.79
N LEU A 30 -0.54 6.48 3.58
CA LEU A 30 0.39 7.51 4.03
C LEU A 30 1.43 6.78 4.87
N HIS A 31 2.55 6.45 4.24
CA HIS A 31 3.66 5.64 4.75
C HIS A 31 3.84 5.81 6.26
N VAL A 32 3.31 4.86 7.04
CA VAL A 32 3.85 4.58 8.37
C VAL A 32 5.24 4.05 8.10
N LEU A 33 6.24 4.95 8.11
CA LEU A 33 7.60 4.53 8.31
C LEU A 33 7.67 4.00 9.74
N ASP A 34 8.00 2.73 9.90
CA ASP A 34 8.41 2.19 11.20
C ASP A 34 9.73 2.88 11.59
N TYR A 35 9.64 3.97 12.35
CA TYR A 35 10.81 4.71 12.85
C TYR A 35 11.61 3.93 13.90
N ALA A 36 11.11 2.76 14.32
CA ALA A 36 11.77 1.85 15.25
C ALA A 36 11.62 0.39 14.75
N PRO A 37 12.31 0.01 13.67
CA PRO A 37 12.27 -1.36 13.19
C PRO A 37 12.83 -2.29 14.27
N THR A 38 12.21 -3.46 14.42
CA THR A 38 12.72 -4.47 15.36
C THR A 38 14.04 -5.04 14.85
N LEU A 39 14.83 -5.65 15.75
CA LEU A 39 16.04 -6.38 15.35
C LEU A 39 15.74 -7.45 14.29
N LYS A 40 14.57 -8.10 14.39
CA LYS A 40 14.12 -9.10 13.42
C LYS A 40 13.96 -8.48 12.03
N THR A 41 13.30 -7.33 11.95
CA THR A 41 13.14 -6.58 10.69
C THR A 41 14.50 -6.18 10.12
N LEU A 42 15.41 -5.64 10.94
CA LEU A 42 16.75 -5.25 10.52
C LEU A 42 17.59 -6.45 10.03
N ALA A 43 17.49 -7.59 10.69
CA ALA A 43 18.17 -8.82 10.28
C ALA A 43 17.64 -9.33 8.93
N ILE A 44 16.33 -9.28 8.71
CA ILE A 44 15.72 -9.62 7.42
C ILE A 44 16.23 -8.69 6.31
N LEU A 45 16.33 -7.39 6.58
CA LEU A 45 16.88 -6.43 5.60
C LEU A 45 18.34 -6.77 5.23
N ALA A 46 19.17 -7.12 6.21
CA ALA A 46 20.57 -7.52 5.94
C ALA A 46 20.68 -8.83 5.14
N VAL A 47 19.79 -9.80 5.39
CA VAL A 47 19.68 -11.03 4.61
C VAL A 47 19.38 -10.73 3.15
N LEU A 48 18.45 -9.79 2.89
CA LEU A 48 18.07 -9.37 1.54
C LEU A 48 19.17 -8.54 0.86
N GLU A 49 19.84 -7.65 1.59
CA GLU A 49 20.91 -6.79 1.05
C GLU A 49 22.14 -7.59 0.60
N HIS A 50 22.41 -8.72 1.26
CA HIS A 50 23.57 -9.57 0.98
C HIS A 50 23.25 -10.89 0.25
N ASP A 51 22.02 -11.07 -0.23
CA ASP A 51 21.55 -12.28 -0.93
C ASP A 51 21.91 -13.58 -0.18
N LEU A 52 21.69 -13.61 1.15
CA LEU A 52 22.04 -14.76 1.97
C LEU A 52 21.11 -15.95 1.69
N ASP A 53 21.66 -17.16 1.81
CA ASP A 53 20.89 -18.39 1.61
C ASP A 53 19.79 -18.55 2.67
N LEU A 54 18.57 -18.82 2.20
CA LEU A 54 17.36 -18.96 3.02
C LEU A 54 17.05 -20.43 3.36
N THR A 55 17.69 -21.41 2.73
CA THR A 55 17.29 -22.83 2.85
C THR A 55 17.49 -23.40 4.26
N SER A 56 18.40 -22.80 5.04
CA SER A 56 18.74 -23.22 6.40
C SER A 56 17.98 -22.43 7.48
N LEU A 57 17.17 -21.44 7.10
CA LEU A 57 16.42 -20.63 8.05
C LEU A 57 15.16 -21.35 8.57
N PRO A 58 14.72 -21.05 9.79
CA PRO A 58 13.42 -21.45 10.29
C PRO A 58 12.26 -21.02 9.38
N GLN A 59 11.24 -21.87 9.27
CA GLN A 59 10.11 -21.68 8.34
C GLN A 59 9.32 -20.37 8.56
N ASP A 60 9.19 -19.95 9.82
CA ASP A 60 8.56 -18.69 10.21
C ASP A 60 9.31 -17.48 9.64
N ILE A 61 10.63 -17.47 9.75
CA ILE A 61 11.47 -16.40 9.19
C ILE A 61 11.38 -16.36 7.66
N ILE A 62 11.37 -17.53 7.00
CA ILE A 62 11.20 -17.60 5.54
C ILE A 62 9.87 -16.99 5.09
N LEU A 63 8.79 -17.23 5.84
CA LEU A 63 7.48 -16.65 5.55
C LEU A 63 7.48 -15.13 5.72
N ASP A 64 8.14 -14.60 6.75
CA ASP A 64 8.25 -13.16 6.96
C ASP A 64 9.02 -12.49 5.82
N ILE A 65 10.15 -13.06 5.40
CA ILE A 65 10.94 -12.57 4.27
C ILE A 65 10.11 -12.54 2.99
N ARG A 66 9.34 -13.59 2.72
CA ARG A 66 8.43 -13.63 1.56
C ARG A 66 7.35 -12.56 1.65
N THR A 67 6.76 -12.39 2.82
CA THR A 67 5.71 -11.38 3.05
C THR A 67 6.24 -9.97 2.84
N MET A 68 7.51 -9.70 3.22
CA MET A 68 8.16 -8.41 3.00
C MET A 68 8.59 -8.14 1.54
N THR A 69 8.67 -9.18 0.70
CA THR A 69 9.17 -9.09 -0.68
C THR A 69 8.09 -9.29 -1.74
N LEU A 70 6.95 -9.86 -1.38
CA LEU A 70 5.80 -10.02 -2.27
C LEU A 70 5.11 -8.67 -2.51
N PRO A 71 4.70 -8.37 -3.76
CA PRO A 71 3.94 -7.17 -4.04
C PRO A 71 2.58 -7.21 -3.34
N ASN A 72 2.16 -6.06 -2.80
CA ASN A 72 0.79 -5.88 -2.32
C ASN A 72 -0.16 -6.09 -3.50
N ARG A 73 -1.08 -7.03 -3.35
CA ARG A 73 -2.04 -7.43 -4.39
C ARG A 73 -3.43 -6.96 -4.06
#